data_AF-A0A950L7E4-F1
#
_entry.id   AF-A0A950L7E4-F1
#
_cell.length_a   1.000
_cell.length_b   1.000
_cell.length_c   1.000
_cell.angle_alpha   90.00
_cell.angle_beta   90.00
_cell.angle_gamma   90.00
#
_symmetry.space_group_name_H-M   'P 1'
#
loop_
_entity.id
_entity.type
_entity.pdbx_description
1 polymer ?
#
loop_
_entity_poly.entity_id
_entity_poly.type
_entity_poly.pdbx_seq_one_letter_code
_entity_poly.pdbx_strand_id
1 'polypeptide(L)'
;MGQPYRWHAWWAEHRRKIPSASRWVFRIAPVVQRRAGFRASVAALSLIGAVGLTRVGYAAPITFANFNEVDSDPNFAFSNNGTNASFGTTPTDQVLFTFQATGLSGPLPAALLGGQPATLTVSDSTTASAISGGGLAIQPLNGVMTLSFTRNTPYMGKSNLLTATVTPLTGTPSLAGATGTSTLSLNGTGTPSEDVVFSSDFVDFSNTVSRDVGMTFTGVTPAVSICGTLLCGFSDNAAGTFDSDPPPVVVPVAEPASGVVLGTVLGLARLRRKRRQAGSESACAIAG
;
A
#
# COMPACT_ATOMS: atom_id res chain seq x y z
N MET A 1 -5.74 -36.00 60.06
CA MET A 1 -5.70 -37.44 59.72
C MET A 1 -5.97 -37.52 58.21
N GLY A 2 -4.95 -37.49 57.35
CA GLY A 2 -4.05 -38.60 56.99
C GLY A 2 -4.63 -39.26 55.73
N GLN A 3 -3.99 -39.38 54.57
CA GLN A 3 -2.59 -39.38 54.16
C GLN A 3 -2.49 -38.97 52.65
N PRO A 4 -1.29 -38.66 52.13
CA PRO A 4 -1.04 -38.01 50.85
C PRO A 4 -0.66 -39.00 49.72
N TYR A 5 -0.94 -38.64 48.47
CA TYR A 5 -0.45 -39.39 47.31
C TYR A 5 0.94 -38.93 46.87
N ARG A 6 1.84 -39.91 46.86
CA ARG A 6 3.26 -39.88 46.51
C ARG A 6 3.47 -40.05 45.00
N TRP A 7 4.44 -39.28 44.48
CA TRP A 7 5.50 -39.63 43.51
C TRP A 7 5.19 -40.57 42.33
N HIS A 8 5.51 -40.13 41.11
CA HIS A 8 6.45 -40.87 40.24
C HIS A 8 7.13 -39.94 39.24
N ALA A 9 8.46 -39.91 39.33
CA ALA A 9 9.39 -39.28 38.40
C ALA A 9 9.51 -40.12 37.13
N TRP A 10 9.60 -39.46 35.97
CA TRP A 10 10.08 -40.08 34.74
C TRP A 10 10.99 -39.10 33.98
N TRP A 11 12.26 -39.10 34.36
CA TRP A 11 13.36 -38.57 33.56
C TRP A 11 13.81 -39.70 32.62
N ALA A 12 13.44 -39.62 31.35
CA ALA A 12 13.91 -40.55 30.31
C ALA A 12 14.92 -39.85 29.41
N GLU A 13 16.18 -40.07 29.76
CA GLU A 13 17.39 -39.79 29.02
C GLU A 13 17.32 -40.30 27.57
N HIS A 14 17.37 -39.39 26.60
CA HIS A 14 17.59 -39.71 25.18
C HIS A 14 18.76 -38.86 24.65
N ARG A 15 19.98 -39.24 25.04
CA ARG A 15 21.21 -38.81 24.35
C ARG A 15 21.32 -39.58 23.03
N ARG A 16 20.82 -39.00 21.94
CA ARG A 16 21.16 -39.48 20.59
C ARG A 16 22.55 -38.98 20.21
N LYS A 17 23.41 -39.96 19.91
CA LYS A 17 24.76 -39.80 19.36
C LYS A 17 24.67 -39.07 18.01
N ILE A 18 25.42 -37.96 17.88
CA ILE A 18 25.67 -37.29 16.60
C ILE A 18 26.78 -38.07 15.89
N PRO A 19 26.56 -38.60 14.68
CA PRO A 19 27.64 -39.14 13.88
C PRO A 19 28.52 -37.99 13.36
N SER A 20 29.72 -37.91 13.91
CA SER A 20 30.89 -37.32 13.28
C SER A 20 31.22 -38.09 12.01
N ALA A 21 31.25 -37.39 10.87
CA ALA A 21 32.21 -37.53 9.76
C ALA A 21 31.55 -37.26 8.41
N SER A 22 32.00 -36.20 7.73
CA SER A 22 32.49 -36.31 6.35
C SER A 22 33.03 -34.96 5.89
N ARG A 23 34.36 -34.82 6.02
CA ARG A 23 35.18 -33.83 5.31
C ARG A 23 34.95 -33.97 3.81
N TRP A 24 34.33 -32.99 3.18
CA TRP A 24 34.39 -32.83 1.73
C TRP A 24 35.70 -32.13 1.37
N VAL A 25 36.70 -32.92 1.01
CA VAL A 25 37.95 -32.44 0.41
C VAL A 25 37.67 -32.16 -1.06
N PHE A 26 37.56 -30.88 -1.44
CA PHE A 26 37.57 -30.47 -2.83
C PHE A 26 38.97 -30.74 -3.41
N ARG A 27 39.07 -31.81 -4.21
CA ARG A 27 40.25 -32.12 -5.02
C ARG A 27 40.22 -31.19 -6.24
N ILE A 28 41.07 -30.17 -6.24
CA ILE A 28 41.34 -29.33 -7.41
C ILE A 28 42.15 -30.19 -8.39
N ALA A 29 41.56 -30.53 -9.53
CA ALA A 29 42.27 -31.21 -10.61
C ALA A 29 43.21 -30.22 -11.32
N PRO A 30 44.47 -30.59 -11.61
CA PRO A 30 45.35 -29.78 -12.44
C PRO A 30 44.90 -29.86 -13.91
N VAL A 31 44.54 -28.73 -14.48
CA VAL A 31 44.32 -28.57 -15.92
C VAL A 31 45.67 -28.70 -16.62
N VAL A 32 45.85 -29.82 -17.33
CA VAL A 32 46.99 -30.09 -18.19
C VAL A 32 46.91 -29.17 -19.41
N GLN A 33 47.79 -28.18 -19.49
CA GLN A 33 48.07 -27.45 -20.72
C GLN A 33 48.72 -28.39 -21.74
N ARG A 34 48.00 -28.72 -22.82
CA ARG A 34 48.62 -29.20 -24.06
C ARG A 34 48.60 -28.09 -25.10
N ARG A 35 49.80 -27.59 -25.40
CA ARG A 35 50.10 -26.84 -26.62
C ARG A 35 50.01 -27.78 -27.81
N ALA A 36 49.18 -27.46 -28.79
CA ALA A 36 49.34 -27.91 -30.16
C ALA A 36 48.95 -26.74 -31.07
N GLY A 37 49.90 -26.31 -31.89
CA GLY A 37 49.71 -25.21 -32.82
C GLY A 37 48.70 -25.57 -33.89
N PHE A 38 47.80 -24.64 -34.19
CA PHE A 38 47.05 -24.62 -35.43
C PHE A 38 47.05 -23.20 -35.95
N ARG A 39 47.91 -22.94 -36.95
CA ARG A 39 47.84 -21.77 -37.81
C ARG A 39 46.78 -22.07 -38.86
N ALA A 40 45.61 -21.46 -38.75
CA ALA A 40 44.65 -21.37 -39.84
C ALA A 40 43.92 -20.03 -39.73
N SER A 41 44.13 -19.19 -40.73
CA SER A 41 43.42 -17.94 -40.95
C SER A 41 41.93 -18.22 -41.17
N VAL A 42 41.06 -17.64 -40.33
CA VAL A 42 39.65 -17.42 -40.64
C VAL A 42 39.29 -16.02 -40.16
N ALA A 43 39.23 -15.10 -41.11
CA ALA A 43 38.53 -13.84 -40.97
C ALA A 43 37.04 -14.12 -41.14
N ALA A 44 36.28 -14.21 -40.04
CA ALA A 44 34.82 -14.14 -40.02
C ALA A 44 34.30 -14.11 -38.57
N LEU A 45 33.23 -13.35 -38.34
CA LEU A 45 32.45 -13.21 -37.10
C LEU A 45 33.05 -12.29 -36.00
N SER A 46 33.18 -11.01 -36.33
CA SER A 46 32.96 -9.94 -35.35
C SER A 46 31.51 -9.46 -35.43
N LEU A 47 30.59 -10.26 -34.91
CA LEU A 47 29.25 -9.81 -34.54
C LEU A 47 28.92 -10.46 -33.20
N ILE A 48 29.71 -10.12 -32.18
CA ILE A 48 29.24 -10.24 -30.80
C ILE A 48 28.11 -9.23 -30.71
N GLY A 49 26.90 -9.71 -30.99
CA GLY A 49 25.68 -8.99 -30.71
C GLY A 49 25.77 -8.59 -29.24
N ALA A 50 26.00 -7.31 -29.00
CA ALA A 50 25.65 -6.69 -27.75
C ALA A 50 24.12 -6.81 -27.68
N VAL A 51 23.65 -7.99 -27.28
CA VAL A 51 22.36 -8.15 -26.63
C VAL A 51 22.55 -7.41 -25.33
N GLY A 52 22.46 -6.08 -25.43
CA GLY A 52 22.27 -5.22 -24.29
C GLY A 52 21.01 -5.74 -23.66
N LEU A 53 21.17 -6.45 -22.55
CA LEU A 53 20.11 -6.66 -21.60
C LEU A 53 19.70 -5.27 -21.17
N THR A 54 18.78 -4.64 -21.91
CA THR A 54 18.04 -3.48 -21.47
C THR A 54 17.26 -3.97 -20.27
N ARG A 55 17.90 -3.90 -19.10
CA ARG A 55 17.16 -4.01 -17.85
C ARG A 55 16.15 -2.88 -17.92
N VAL A 56 14.87 -3.24 -17.99
CA VAL A 56 13.80 -2.28 -17.77
C VAL A 56 14.09 -1.72 -16.38
N GLY A 57 14.55 -0.47 -16.35
CA GLY A 57 14.75 0.23 -15.10
C GLY A 57 13.37 0.54 -14.57
N TYR A 58 12.91 -0.24 -13.59
CA TYR A 58 11.76 0.14 -12.80
C TYR A 58 12.14 1.39 -12.02
N ALA A 59 11.30 2.41 -12.06
CA ALA A 59 11.51 3.57 -11.20
C ALA A 59 11.20 3.14 -9.76
N ALA A 60 11.72 3.87 -8.77
CA ALA A 60 11.29 3.62 -7.41
C ALA A 60 9.79 3.95 -7.29
N PRO A 61 8.98 3.14 -6.58
CA PRO A 61 7.60 3.48 -6.27
C PRO A 61 7.50 4.88 -5.68
N ILE A 62 6.48 5.63 -6.08
CA ILE A 62 6.24 7.00 -5.61
C ILE A 62 4.97 7.01 -4.77
N THR A 63 5.04 7.62 -3.59
CA THR A 63 3.89 7.84 -2.72
C THR A 63 2.92 8.84 -3.34
N PHE A 64 1.71 8.39 -3.64
CA PHE A 64 0.65 9.21 -4.24
C PHE A 64 -0.44 9.59 -3.23
N ALA A 65 -0.55 8.86 -2.11
CA ALA A 65 -1.50 9.18 -1.06
C ALA A 65 -1.02 8.71 0.32
N ASN A 66 -1.54 9.34 1.36
CA ASN A 66 -1.41 8.90 2.74
C ASN A 66 -2.67 9.18 3.55
N PHE A 67 -2.77 8.58 4.72
CA PHE A 67 -3.81 8.89 5.69
C PHE A 67 -3.24 8.91 7.10
N ASN A 68 -3.86 9.73 7.95
CA ASN A 68 -3.66 9.74 9.39
C ASN A 68 -5.03 9.69 10.06
N GLU A 69 -5.16 9.00 11.18
CA GLU A 69 -6.34 9.10 12.02
C GLU A 69 -6.51 10.50 12.63
N VAL A 70 -7.76 10.90 12.83
CA VAL A 70 -8.12 12.20 13.43
C VAL A 70 -8.45 12.06 14.91
N ASP A 71 -8.99 10.91 15.32
CA ASP A 71 -9.49 10.68 16.67
C ASP A 71 -8.44 9.98 17.55
N SER A 72 -8.54 10.19 18.86
CA SER A 72 -7.69 9.53 19.86
C SER A 72 -8.14 8.12 20.23
N ASP A 73 -9.33 7.72 19.77
CA ASP A 73 -9.90 6.41 20.07
C ASP A 73 -9.34 5.38 19.09
N PRO A 74 -9.00 4.16 19.55
CA PRO A 74 -8.41 3.15 18.69
C PRO A 74 -9.46 2.62 17.71
N ASN A 75 -9.22 2.92 16.44
CA ASN A 75 -10.10 2.63 15.32
C ASN A 75 -9.85 1.23 14.74
N PHE A 76 -8.63 0.73 14.83
CA PHE A 76 -8.26 -0.60 14.38
C PHE A 76 -8.41 -1.63 15.49
N ALA A 77 -8.88 -2.82 15.15
CA ALA A 77 -8.96 -3.93 16.06
C ALA A 77 -8.54 -5.25 15.39
N PHE A 78 -7.80 -6.05 16.15
CA PHE A 78 -7.58 -7.46 15.88
C PHE A 78 -8.36 -8.27 16.92
N SER A 79 -9.25 -9.14 16.47
CA SER A 79 -10.06 -9.99 17.34
C SER A 79 -9.67 -11.45 17.13
N ASN A 80 -9.21 -12.11 18.19
CA ASN A 80 -8.82 -13.52 18.19
C ASN A 80 -9.90 -14.37 18.88
N ASN A 81 -10.51 -15.30 18.13
CA ASN A 81 -11.55 -16.21 18.64
C ASN A 81 -11.00 -17.62 18.95
N GLY A 82 -9.68 -17.78 19.05
CA GLY A 82 -8.98 -19.03 19.34
C GLY A 82 -8.58 -19.82 18.09
N THR A 83 -9.52 -20.04 17.17
CA THR A 83 -9.26 -20.80 15.92
C THR A 83 -9.12 -19.92 14.67
N ASN A 84 -9.64 -18.71 14.73
CA ASN A 84 -9.54 -17.71 13.68
C ASN A 84 -9.40 -16.32 14.30
N ALA A 85 -9.01 -15.36 13.48
CA ALA A 85 -9.01 -13.96 13.86
C ALA A 85 -9.53 -13.07 12.72
N SER A 86 -10.02 -11.90 13.09
CA SER A 86 -10.41 -10.84 12.17
C SER A 86 -9.62 -9.59 12.46
N PHE A 87 -9.18 -8.91 11.40
CA PHE A 87 -8.57 -7.59 11.48
C PHE A 87 -9.47 -6.58 10.76
N GLY A 88 -9.69 -5.42 11.36
CA GLY A 88 -10.48 -4.39 10.71
C GLY A 88 -10.63 -3.11 11.52
N THR A 89 -11.47 -2.24 11.00
CA THR A 89 -11.85 -0.95 11.57
C THR A 89 -13.15 -1.04 12.36
N THR A 90 -13.36 -0.11 13.27
CA THR A 90 -14.70 0.11 13.84
C THR A 90 -15.58 0.95 12.87
N PRO A 91 -16.92 0.95 13.02
CA PRO A 91 -17.82 1.54 12.01
C PRO A 91 -17.79 3.07 11.90
N THR A 92 -16.94 3.77 12.65
CA THR A 92 -16.96 5.23 12.77
C THR A 92 -15.61 5.89 12.50
N ASP A 93 -14.67 5.17 11.91
CA ASP A 93 -13.27 5.57 11.91
C ASP A 93 -13.02 6.75 10.97
N GLN A 94 -12.78 7.91 11.55
CA GLN A 94 -12.49 9.12 10.81
C GLN A 94 -11.00 9.28 10.59
N VAL A 95 -10.64 9.44 9.32
CA VAL A 95 -9.26 9.67 8.89
C VAL A 95 -9.18 10.95 8.07
N LEU A 96 -8.00 11.54 8.08
CA LEU A 96 -7.60 12.60 7.17
C LEU A 96 -6.78 11.99 6.04
N PHE A 97 -7.43 11.79 4.89
CA PHE A 97 -6.78 11.25 3.69
C PHE A 97 -6.21 12.37 2.84
N THR A 98 -4.97 12.27 2.38
CA THR A 98 -4.33 13.29 1.55
C THR A 98 -3.71 12.69 0.30
N PHE A 99 -4.08 13.23 -0.86
CA PHE A 99 -3.36 13.00 -2.10
C PHE A 99 -2.05 13.80 -2.12
N GLN A 100 -0.96 13.15 -2.50
CA GLN A 100 0.35 13.77 -2.69
C GLN A 100 0.48 14.24 -4.14
N ALA A 101 0.36 15.55 -4.37
CA ALA A 101 0.39 16.11 -5.72
C ALA A 101 1.67 15.75 -6.51
N THR A 102 2.80 15.55 -5.81
CA THR A 102 4.07 15.11 -6.43
C THR A 102 4.06 13.65 -6.88
N GLY A 103 3.16 12.83 -6.35
CA GLY A 103 3.00 11.42 -6.71
C GLY A 103 1.87 11.14 -7.69
N LEU A 104 1.31 12.18 -8.32
CA LEU A 104 0.23 12.06 -9.30
C LEU A 104 0.67 12.61 -10.66
N SER A 105 0.16 12.00 -11.74
CA SER A 105 0.30 12.52 -13.09
C SER A 105 -0.92 13.38 -13.44
N GLY A 106 -0.75 14.70 -13.41
CA GLY A 106 -1.80 15.67 -13.76
C GLY A 106 -2.25 16.55 -12.58
N PRO A 107 -2.99 17.64 -12.86
CA PRO A 107 -3.41 18.57 -11.82
C PRO A 107 -4.59 18.01 -11.03
N LEU A 108 -4.43 17.93 -9.71
CA LEU A 108 -5.54 17.59 -8.82
C LEU A 108 -6.53 18.77 -8.72
N PRO A 109 -7.85 18.53 -8.78
CA PRO A 109 -8.85 19.57 -8.53
C PRO A 109 -8.62 20.27 -7.19
N ALA A 110 -8.83 21.59 -7.14
CA ALA A 110 -8.57 22.38 -5.93
C ALA A 110 -9.35 21.88 -4.70
N ALA A 111 -10.54 21.33 -4.91
CA ALA A 111 -11.38 20.74 -3.85
C ALA A 111 -10.82 19.47 -3.21
N LEU A 112 -9.84 18.83 -3.87
CA LEU A 112 -9.17 17.61 -3.40
C LEU A 112 -7.74 17.90 -2.89
N LEU A 113 -7.29 19.15 -2.94
CA LEU A 113 -6.01 19.55 -2.34
C LEU A 113 -6.10 19.54 -0.81
N GLY A 114 -5.05 19.07 -0.16
CA GLY A 114 -4.97 18.97 1.29
C GLY A 114 -5.77 17.79 1.87
N GLY A 115 -5.86 17.74 3.20
CA GLY A 115 -6.51 16.66 3.92
C GLY A 115 -8.02 16.61 3.68
N GLN A 116 -8.50 15.44 3.28
CA GLN A 116 -9.90 15.12 3.03
C GLN A 116 -10.44 14.30 4.22
N PRO A 117 -11.43 14.81 4.95
CA PRO A 117 -12.15 14.01 5.94
C PRO A 117 -12.82 12.81 5.26
N ALA A 118 -12.47 11.62 5.71
CA ALA A 118 -12.94 10.37 5.14
C ALA A 118 -13.27 9.35 6.23
N THR A 119 -14.13 8.41 5.89
CA THR A 119 -14.38 7.20 6.66
C THR A 119 -13.49 6.11 6.11
N LEU A 120 -12.71 5.48 6.99
CA LEU A 120 -11.90 4.31 6.65
C LEU A 120 -12.65 3.03 7.03
N THR A 121 -12.70 2.08 6.12
CA THR A 121 -13.07 0.70 6.44
C THR A 121 -11.94 -0.25 6.07
N VAL A 122 -11.49 -1.06 7.01
CA VAL A 122 -10.56 -2.17 6.79
C VAL A 122 -11.22 -3.47 7.19
N SER A 123 -11.03 -4.51 6.37
CA SER A 123 -11.47 -5.86 6.69
C SER A 123 -10.49 -6.90 6.17
N ASP A 124 -10.12 -7.83 7.04
CA ASP A 124 -9.39 -9.05 6.71
C ASP A 124 -9.68 -10.13 7.78
N SER A 125 -9.30 -11.37 7.49
CA SER A 125 -9.36 -12.47 8.43
C SER A 125 -8.18 -13.41 8.26
N THR A 126 -7.90 -14.19 9.30
CA THR A 126 -6.85 -15.18 9.25
C THR A 126 -7.18 -16.44 10.03
N THR A 127 -6.72 -17.57 9.49
CA THR A 127 -6.65 -18.86 10.18
C THR A 127 -5.20 -19.35 10.27
N ALA A 128 -4.26 -18.60 9.71
CA ALA A 128 -2.85 -18.96 9.69
C ALA A 128 -2.22 -18.70 11.06
N SER A 129 -1.41 -19.63 11.55
CA SER A 129 -0.72 -19.44 12.83
C SER A 129 0.27 -18.29 12.77
N ALA A 130 0.33 -17.51 13.85
CA ALA A 130 1.38 -16.53 14.07
C ALA A 130 2.75 -17.21 14.13
N ILE A 131 3.76 -16.52 13.58
CA ILE A 131 5.15 -16.93 13.56
C ILE A 131 5.88 -16.11 14.64
N SER A 132 6.62 -16.80 15.51
CA SER A 132 7.46 -16.19 16.53
C SER A 132 8.93 -16.48 16.25
N GLY A 133 9.76 -15.44 16.13
CA GLY A 133 11.19 -15.60 15.89
C GLY A 133 11.98 -14.31 16.10
N GLY A 134 13.14 -14.40 16.75
CA GLY A 134 14.01 -13.23 16.96
C GLY A 134 13.39 -12.10 17.79
N GLY A 135 12.40 -12.39 18.64
CA GLY A 135 11.65 -11.39 19.41
C GLY A 135 10.53 -10.70 18.63
N LEU A 136 10.27 -11.10 17.39
CA LEU A 136 9.15 -10.63 16.59
C LEU A 136 7.97 -11.61 16.68
N ALA A 137 6.76 -11.05 16.66
CA ALA A 137 5.52 -11.76 16.39
C ALA A 137 4.99 -11.29 15.03
N ILE A 138 4.69 -12.27 14.16
CA ILE A 138 4.21 -12.03 12.80
C ILE A 138 2.91 -12.79 12.63
N GLN A 139 1.83 -12.11 12.30
CA GLN A 139 0.54 -12.71 11.98
C GLN A 139 0.28 -12.61 10.49
N PRO A 140 0.39 -13.73 9.76
CA PRO A 140 -0.05 -13.79 8.38
C PRO A 140 -1.55 -13.52 8.30
N LEU A 141 -1.97 -12.72 7.33
CA LEU A 141 -3.35 -12.47 6.98
C LEU A 141 -3.63 -13.12 5.63
N ASN A 142 -4.25 -14.30 5.67
CA ASN A 142 -4.47 -15.14 4.49
C ASN A 142 -5.87 -14.97 3.86
N GLY A 143 -6.65 -13.99 4.32
CA GLY A 143 -7.86 -13.51 3.65
C GLY A 143 -7.55 -12.47 2.58
N VAL A 144 -8.61 -11.95 1.94
CA VAL A 144 -8.49 -10.78 1.07
C VAL A 144 -8.65 -9.54 1.91
N MET A 145 -7.58 -8.76 2.02
CA MET A 145 -7.59 -7.49 2.72
C MET A 145 -8.22 -6.43 1.84
N THR A 146 -9.18 -5.69 2.38
CA THR A 146 -9.75 -4.51 1.71
C THR A 146 -9.62 -3.30 2.62
N LEU A 147 -9.03 -2.22 2.11
CA LEU A 147 -9.03 -0.90 2.71
C LEU A 147 -9.83 0.04 1.81
N SER A 148 -10.82 0.75 2.35
CA SER A 148 -11.60 1.72 1.59
C SER A 148 -11.67 3.05 2.32
N PHE A 149 -11.37 4.12 1.58
CA PHE A 149 -11.41 5.51 2.03
C PHE A 149 -12.55 6.21 1.30
N THR A 150 -13.65 6.43 2.02
CA THR A 150 -14.81 7.12 1.48
C THR A 150 -14.88 8.53 2.02
N ARG A 151 -14.82 9.54 1.15
CA ARG A 151 -14.93 10.95 1.52
C ARG A 151 -16.28 11.20 2.22
N ASN A 152 -16.26 11.87 3.36
CA ASN A 152 -17.48 12.14 4.13
C ASN A 152 -18.45 13.07 3.38
N THR A 153 -17.90 14.02 2.61
CA THR A 153 -18.68 14.91 1.75
C THR A 153 -18.33 14.60 0.29
N PRO A 154 -19.25 14.03 -0.51
CA PRO A 154 -18.98 13.74 -1.92
C PRO A 154 -18.55 14.99 -2.71
N TYR A 155 -17.59 14.84 -3.62
CA TYR A 155 -17.29 15.85 -4.63
C TYR A 155 -17.91 15.38 -5.93
N MET A 156 -18.83 16.15 -6.51
CA MET A 156 -19.40 15.80 -7.81
C MET A 156 -20.11 14.44 -7.86
N GLY A 157 -20.74 14.05 -6.74
CA GLY A 157 -21.39 12.74 -6.60
C GLY A 157 -20.43 11.56 -6.46
N LYS A 158 -19.11 11.83 -6.40
CA LYS A 158 -18.05 10.84 -6.19
C LYS A 158 -17.53 10.92 -4.76
N SER A 159 -17.19 9.78 -4.17
CA SER A 159 -16.74 9.70 -2.78
C SER A 159 -15.62 8.68 -2.54
N ASN A 160 -15.37 7.74 -3.45
CA ASN A 160 -14.28 6.78 -3.29
C ASN A 160 -12.94 7.47 -3.54
N LEU A 161 -12.23 7.84 -2.46
CA LEU A 161 -10.91 8.44 -2.53
C LEU A 161 -9.89 7.39 -2.97
N LEU A 162 -9.94 6.22 -2.32
CA LEU A 162 -9.09 5.08 -2.64
C LEU A 162 -9.73 3.81 -2.06
N THR A 163 -9.73 2.74 -2.84
CA THR A 163 -9.93 1.39 -2.34
C THR A 163 -8.72 0.54 -2.74
N ALA A 164 -8.08 -0.07 -1.75
CA ALA A 164 -6.95 -0.98 -1.91
C ALA A 164 -7.40 -2.39 -1.55
N THR A 165 -7.22 -3.33 -2.48
CA THR A 165 -7.47 -4.76 -2.25
C THR A 165 -6.15 -5.49 -2.35
N VAL A 166 -5.78 -6.22 -1.29
CA VAL A 166 -4.58 -7.07 -1.26
C VAL A 166 -5.03 -8.53 -1.25
N THR A 167 -4.73 -9.25 -2.32
CA THR A 167 -5.04 -10.68 -2.46
C THR A 167 -3.77 -11.50 -2.26
N PRO A 168 -3.75 -12.44 -1.29
CA PRO A 168 -2.60 -13.31 -1.11
C PRO A 168 -2.46 -14.27 -2.29
N LEU A 169 -1.26 -14.38 -2.86
CA LEU A 169 -0.93 -15.34 -3.91
C LEU A 169 -0.03 -16.45 -3.35
N THR A 170 1.29 -16.21 -3.32
CA THR A 170 2.28 -17.13 -2.74
C THR A 170 2.84 -16.63 -1.42
N GLY A 171 2.62 -15.36 -1.09
CA GLY A 171 2.79 -14.80 0.24
C GLY A 171 1.49 -14.18 0.74
N THR A 172 1.54 -13.66 1.95
CA THR A 172 0.40 -13.15 2.69
C THR A 172 0.79 -11.85 3.35
N PRO A 173 -0.01 -10.77 3.22
CA PRO A 173 0.22 -9.57 4.00
C PRO A 173 0.24 -9.96 5.48
N SER A 174 1.08 -9.30 6.26
CA SER A 174 1.32 -9.72 7.64
C SER A 174 1.37 -8.51 8.57
N LEU A 175 0.74 -8.66 9.73
CA LEU A 175 0.99 -7.78 10.87
C LEU A 175 2.27 -8.24 11.56
N ALA A 176 3.24 -7.35 11.71
CA ALA A 176 4.53 -7.68 12.33
C ALA A 176 4.95 -6.63 13.35
N GLY A 177 5.45 -7.08 14.50
CA GLY A 177 6.02 -6.20 15.52
C GLY A 177 6.80 -6.97 16.57
N ALA A 178 7.49 -6.25 17.44
CA ALA A 178 8.24 -6.87 18.51
C ALA A 178 7.29 -7.30 19.64
N THR A 179 7.48 -8.52 20.15
CA THR A 179 6.67 -9.03 21.25
C THR A 179 6.87 -8.14 22.50
N GLY A 180 5.78 -7.70 23.11
CA GLY A 180 5.77 -6.83 24.28
C GLY A 180 5.85 -5.33 23.97
N THR A 181 5.86 -4.92 22.70
CA THR A 181 5.79 -3.50 22.30
C THR A 181 4.37 -3.07 21.95
N SER A 182 4.17 -1.74 21.85
CA SER A 182 2.92 -1.11 21.40
C SER A 182 2.99 -0.72 19.92
N THR A 183 3.84 -1.38 19.13
CA THR A 183 4.07 -1.04 17.73
C THR A 183 3.91 -2.24 16.83
N LEU A 184 3.15 -2.07 15.74
CA LEU A 184 3.01 -3.03 14.66
C LEU A 184 3.21 -2.32 13.31
N SER A 185 3.53 -3.08 12.29
CA SER A 185 3.43 -2.64 10.91
C SER A 185 2.68 -3.68 10.08
N LEU A 186 2.02 -3.20 9.04
CA LEU A 186 1.41 -4.01 8.01
C LEU A 186 1.97 -3.51 6.69
N ASN A 187 2.52 -4.43 5.90
CA ASN A 187 3.00 -4.13 4.57
C ASN A 187 2.34 -5.11 3.61
N GLY A 188 1.75 -4.58 2.55
CA GLY A 188 1.33 -5.32 1.37
C GLY A 188 2.13 -4.81 0.18
N THR A 189 2.75 -5.71 -0.57
CA THR A 189 3.62 -5.32 -1.69
C THR A 189 3.15 -5.92 -2.98
N GLY A 190 3.20 -5.18 -4.09
CA GLY A 190 2.88 -5.68 -5.43
C GLY A 190 3.95 -6.63 -6.00
N THR A 191 4.68 -7.33 -5.14
CA THR A 191 5.70 -8.32 -5.50
C THR A 191 5.05 -9.64 -5.91
N PRO A 192 5.76 -10.62 -6.50
CA PRO A 192 5.15 -11.85 -7.02
C PRO A 192 4.36 -12.69 -5.99
N SER A 193 4.44 -12.35 -4.71
CA SER A 193 3.77 -13.02 -3.62
C SER A 193 2.36 -12.52 -3.32
N GLU A 194 2.01 -11.29 -3.71
CA GLU A 194 0.73 -10.65 -3.38
C GLU A 194 0.24 -9.82 -4.58
N ASP A 195 -1.08 -9.74 -4.77
CA ASP A 195 -1.67 -8.86 -5.78
C ASP A 195 -2.34 -7.67 -5.09
N VAL A 196 -1.84 -6.47 -5.37
CA VAL A 196 -2.40 -5.21 -4.85
C VAL A 196 -3.12 -4.50 -5.98
N VAL A 197 -4.40 -4.22 -5.77
CA VAL A 197 -5.25 -3.51 -6.74
C VAL A 197 -5.79 -2.24 -6.09
N PHE A 198 -5.56 -1.10 -6.74
CA PHE A 198 -6.13 0.18 -6.35
C PHE A 198 -7.28 0.58 -7.29
N SER A 199 -8.31 1.18 -6.72
CA SER A 199 -9.37 1.89 -7.45
C SER A 199 -9.69 3.23 -6.78
N SER A 200 -10.12 4.21 -7.57
CA SER A 200 -10.50 5.54 -7.10
C SER A 200 -11.46 6.18 -8.09
N ASP A 201 -12.29 7.10 -7.61
CA ASP A 201 -13.13 7.94 -8.48
C ASP A 201 -12.36 9.12 -9.10
N PHE A 202 -11.16 9.43 -8.57
CA PHE A 202 -10.41 10.65 -8.87
C PHE A 202 -9.06 10.41 -9.54
N VAL A 203 -8.50 9.20 -9.42
CA VAL A 203 -7.24 8.81 -10.04
C VAL A 203 -7.37 7.46 -10.74
N ASP A 204 -6.68 7.30 -11.86
CA ASP A 204 -6.68 6.10 -12.70
C ASP A 204 -5.40 5.30 -12.51
N PHE A 205 -5.57 4.02 -12.19
CA PHE A 205 -4.50 3.05 -11.93
C PHE A 205 -4.29 2.04 -13.08
N SER A 206 -4.92 2.24 -14.25
CA SER A 206 -4.84 1.28 -15.37
C SER A 206 -3.40 1.05 -15.87
N ASN A 207 -2.53 2.03 -15.68
CA ASN A 207 -1.14 2.00 -16.16
C ASN A 207 -0.11 1.70 -15.06
N THR A 208 -0.54 1.59 -13.80
CA THR A 208 0.36 1.29 -12.67
C THR A 208 0.63 -0.21 -12.63
N VAL A 209 1.89 -0.63 -12.48
CA VAL A 209 2.28 -2.05 -12.47
C VAL A 209 2.80 -2.51 -11.12
N SER A 210 3.41 -1.61 -10.35
CA SER A 210 3.78 -1.84 -8.95
C SER A 210 2.86 -1.02 -8.06
N ARG A 211 2.36 -1.62 -6.98
CA ARG A 211 1.45 -0.99 -6.02
C ARG A 211 1.77 -1.52 -4.64
N ASP A 212 2.04 -0.63 -3.71
CA ASP A 212 2.42 -1.00 -2.35
C ASP A 212 1.54 -0.25 -1.33
N VAL A 213 1.23 -0.95 -0.25
CA VAL A 213 0.48 -0.44 0.90
C VAL A 213 1.34 -0.60 2.13
N GLY A 214 1.56 0.49 2.87
CA GLY A 214 2.22 0.46 4.16
C GLY A 214 1.33 1.07 5.23
N MET A 215 1.23 0.41 6.39
CA MET A 215 0.59 0.95 7.58
C MET A 215 1.48 0.75 8.80
N THR A 216 1.46 1.74 9.69
CA THR A 216 2.15 1.68 10.98
C THR A 216 1.14 1.95 12.10
N PHE A 217 1.25 1.16 13.15
CA PHE A 217 0.39 1.10 14.32
C PHE A 217 1.26 1.50 15.53
N THR A 218 0.86 2.54 16.29
CA THR A 218 1.75 3.18 17.30
C THR A 218 1.23 3.20 18.73
N GLY A 219 0.10 2.55 19.02
CA GLY A 219 -0.56 2.53 20.32
C GLY A 219 -1.20 1.17 20.65
N VAL A 220 -0.68 0.09 20.07
CA VAL A 220 -1.25 -1.27 20.18
C VAL A 220 -1.48 -1.63 21.65
N THR A 221 -2.75 -1.79 22.00
CA THR A 221 -3.18 -2.08 23.38
C THR A 221 -4.20 -3.21 23.39
N PRO A 222 -3.97 -4.31 24.13
CA PRO A 222 -2.75 -4.68 24.87
C PRO A 222 -1.51 -4.83 23.97
N ALA A 223 -0.33 -4.78 24.57
CA ALA A 223 0.94 -4.93 23.84
C ALA A 223 1.00 -6.24 23.03
N VAL A 224 1.73 -6.18 21.91
CA VAL A 224 1.86 -7.28 20.94
C VAL A 224 2.28 -8.57 21.63
N SER A 225 1.47 -9.60 21.49
CA SER A 225 1.71 -10.92 22.09
C SER A 225 0.97 -12.01 21.33
N ILE A 226 1.39 -13.27 21.51
CA ILE A 226 0.76 -14.44 20.88
C ILE A 226 -0.10 -15.17 21.93
N CYS A 227 -1.37 -15.38 21.60
CA CYS A 227 -2.37 -16.07 22.41
C CYS A 227 -2.77 -17.37 21.69
N GLY A 228 -2.19 -18.50 22.12
CA GLY A 228 -2.37 -19.78 21.44
C GLY A 228 -1.55 -19.83 20.14
N THR A 229 -2.22 -19.97 19.00
CA THR A 229 -1.57 -19.99 17.68
C THR A 229 -1.71 -18.67 16.92
N LEU A 230 -2.37 -17.65 17.47
CA LEU A 230 -2.65 -16.37 16.80
C LEU A 230 -2.16 -15.20 17.68
N LEU A 231 -2.06 -13.99 17.13
CA LEU A 231 -1.86 -12.80 17.98
C LEU A 231 -3.00 -12.66 18.99
N CYS A 232 -2.70 -12.12 20.17
CA CYS A 232 -3.73 -11.70 21.12
C CYS A 232 -4.58 -10.58 20.51
N GLY A 233 -5.84 -10.47 20.94
CA GLY A 233 -6.68 -9.36 20.50
C GLY A 233 -6.12 -8.02 20.98
N PHE A 234 -6.16 -7.01 20.12
CA PHE A 234 -5.68 -5.66 20.41
C PHE A 234 -6.52 -4.61 19.68
N SER A 235 -6.40 -3.37 20.14
CA SER A 235 -6.91 -2.17 19.47
C SER A 235 -5.78 -1.17 19.26
N ASP A 236 -5.81 -0.40 18.17
CA ASP A 236 -4.82 0.64 17.90
C ASP A 236 -5.33 1.77 16.99
N ASN A 237 -4.54 2.82 16.87
CA ASN A 237 -4.55 3.86 15.85
C ASN A 237 -3.46 3.58 14.81
N ALA A 238 -3.73 3.87 13.55
CA ALA A 238 -2.79 3.70 12.45
C ALA A 238 -2.64 4.93 11.57
N ALA A 239 -1.49 4.98 10.90
CA ALA A 239 -1.26 5.84 9.75
C ALA A 239 -0.71 4.98 8.61
N GLY A 240 -0.89 5.43 7.37
CA GLY A 240 -0.41 4.65 6.23
C GLY A 240 -0.16 5.45 4.97
N THR A 241 0.54 4.80 4.06
CA THR A 241 0.98 5.35 2.77
C THR A 241 0.65 4.38 1.64
N PHE A 242 0.41 4.96 0.47
CA PHE A 242 0.11 4.23 -0.75
C PHE A 242 1.08 4.67 -1.84
N ASP A 243 1.77 3.69 -2.40
CA ASP A 243 2.81 3.90 -3.39
C ASP A 243 2.46 3.18 -4.68
N SER A 244 2.92 3.72 -5.80
CA SER A 244 2.75 3.07 -7.10
C SER A 244 3.85 3.46 -8.08
N ASP A 245 4.11 2.57 -9.04
CA ASP A 245 4.96 2.85 -10.21
C ASP A 245 4.32 2.25 -11.48
N PRO A 246 4.13 3.03 -12.56
CA PRO A 246 4.17 4.49 -12.64
C PRO A 246 3.19 5.22 -11.70
N PRO A 247 3.31 6.55 -11.51
CA PRO A 247 2.30 7.36 -10.84
C PRO A 247 0.90 7.25 -11.50
N PRO A 248 -0.20 7.22 -10.74
CA PRO A 248 -1.53 7.19 -11.30
C PRO A 248 -1.89 8.53 -11.92
N VAL A 249 -2.82 8.51 -12.87
CA VAL A 249 -3.23 9.70 -13.62
C VAL A 249 -4.46 10.32 -12.98
N VAL A 250 -4.47 11.64 -12.77
CA VAL A 250 -5.67 12.31 -12.26
C VAL A 250 -6.77 12.27 -13.32
N VAL A 251 -7.94 11.76 -12.93
CA VAL A 251 -9.13 11.74 -13.79
C VAL A 251 -9.77 13.13 -13.77
N PRO A 252 -9.92 13.81 -14.92
CA PRO A 252 -10.62 15.09 -14.97
C PRO A 252 -12.05 14.93 -14.46
N VAL A 253 -12.36 15.59 -13.34
CA VAL A 253 -13.73 15.68 -12.85
C VAL A 253 -14.34 16.92 -13.49
N ALA A 254 -15.35 16.72 -14.33
CA ALA A 254 -16.06 17.84 -14.96
C ALA A 254 -16.74 18.68 -13.89
N GLU A 255 -16.24 19.90 -13.66
CA GLU A 255 -16.89 20.83 -12.74
C GLU A 255 -18.20 21.36 -13.37
N PRO A 256 -19.34 21.22 -12.70
CA PRO A 256 -20.61 21.70 -13.17
C PRO A 256 -20.59 23.21 -12.93
N ALA A 257 -20.79 23.95 -13.99
CA ALA A 257 -21.09 25.37 -13.98
C ALA A 257 -19.95 26.39 -13.77
N SER A 258 -18.70 26.04 -13.47
CA SER A 258 -17.62 27.07 -13.51
C SER A 258 -17.45 27.64 -14.93
N GLY A 259 -17.61 26.81 -15.97
CA GLY A 259 -17.69 27.27 -17.37
C GLY A 259 -18.96 28.07 -17.70
N VAL A 260 -20.11 27.72 -17.11
CA VAL A 260 -21.39 28.42 -17.34
C VAL A 260 -21.39 29.80 -16.67
N VAL A 261 -20.83 29.90 -15.46
CA VAL A 261 -20.69 31.18 -14.74
C VAL A 261 -19.70 32.10 -15.45
N LEU A 262 -18.55 31.59 -15.91
CA LEU A 262 -17.61 32.40 -16.68
C LEU A 262 -18.23 32.85 -18.03
N GLY A 263 -18.92 31.94 -18.71
CA GLY A 263 -19.62 32.25 -19.96
C GLY A 263 -20.73 33.29 -19.80
N THR A 264 -21.51 33.20 -18.71
CA THR A 264 -22.58 34.18 -18.42
C THR A 264 -22.03 35.53 -18.00
N VAL A 265 -20.97 35.58 -17.18
CA VAL A 265 -20.33 36.86 -16.81
C VAL A 265 -19.73 37.57 -18.03
N LEU A 266 -19.02 36.84 -18.89
CA LEU A 266 -18.48 37.39 -20.15
C LEU A 266 -19.59 37.81 -21.13
N GLY A 267 -20.67 37.03 -21.21
CA GLY A 267 -21.86 37.36 -22.00
C GLY A 267 -22.53 38.66 -21.54
N LEU A 268 -22.75 38.82 -20.23
CA LEU A 268 -23.34 40.02 -19.64
C LEU A 268 -22.42 41.25 -19.78
N ALA A 269 -21.11 41.08 -19.66
CA ALA A 269 -20.15 42.16 -19.88
C ALA A 269 -20.19 42.68 -21.33
N ARG A 270 -20.30 41.79 -22.33
CA ARG A 270 -20.48 42.18 -23.74
C ARG A 270 -21.79 42.92 -23.98
N LEU A 271 -22.90 42.46 -23.39
CA LEU A 271 -24.19 43.14 -23.52
C LEU A 271 -24.18 44.55 -22.91
N ARG A 272 -23.52 44.75 -21.77
CA ARG A 272 -23.35 46.09 -21.17
C ARG A 272 -22.51 47.02 -22.05
N ARG A 273 -21.46 46.51 -22.71
CA ARG A 273 -20.62 47.33 -23.61
C ARG A 273 -21.41 47.79 -24.85
N LYS A 274 -22.23 46.91 -25.46
CA LYS A 274 -23.09 47.29 -26.59
C LYS A 274 -24.11 48.37 -26.22
N ARG A 275 -24.72 48.31 -25.04
CA ARG A 275 -25.68 49.35 -24.60
C ARG A 275 -25.02 50.72 -24.41
N ARG A 276 -23.77 50.78 -23.95
CA ARG A 276 -23.03 52.06 -23.81
C ARG A 276 -22.69 52.69 -25.17
N GLN A 277 -22.39 51.87 -26.18
CA GLN A 277 -22.10 52.37 -27.52
C GLN A 277 -23.37 52.88 -28.24
N ALA A 278 -24.50 52.19 -28.08
CA ALA A 278 -25.77 52.64 -28.65
C ALA A 278 -26.28 53.96 -28.01
N GLY A 279 -25.98 54.20 -26.73
CA GLY A 279 -26.36 55.45 -26.05
C GLY A 279 -25.54 56.68 -26.47
N SER A 280 -24.31 56.51 -26.98
CA SER A 280 -23.49 57.66 -27.39
C SER A 280 -23.84 58.20 -28.78
N GLU A 281 -24.44 57.40 -29.67
CA GLU A 281 -24.86 57.87 -30.99
C GLU A 281 -26.12 58.75 -30.95
N SER A 282 -27.04 58.51 -30.00
CA SER A 282 -28.24 59.33 -29.84
C SER A 282 -27.99 60.71 -29.23
N ALA A 283 -26.86 60.93 -28.55
CA ALA A 283 -26.53 62.22 -27.94
C ALA A 283 -26.07 63.28 -28.97
N CYS A 284 -25.68 62.86 -30.18
CA CYS A 284 -25.19 63.79 -31.22
C CYS A 284 -26.31 64.30 -32.15
N ALA A 285 -27.51 63.69 -32.11
CA ALA A 285 -28.59 63.99 -33.06
C ALA A 285 -29.57 65.11 -32.63
N ILE A 286 -29.36 65.75 -31.47
CA ILE A 286 -30.29 66.77 -30.92
C ILE A 286 -29.68 68.19 -30.93
N ALA A 287 -28.50 68.38 -31.54
CA ALA A 287 -27.78 69.65 -31.54
C ALA A 287 -27.80 70.43 -32.88
N GLY A 288 -28.79 70.21 -33.75
CA GLY A 288 -29.01 70.98 -34.98
C GLY A 288 -30.47 71.40 -35.11
#